data_AF-A0A519JYB0-F1
#
_entry.id   AF-A0A519JYB0-F1
#
_cell.length_a   1.000
_cell.length_b   1.000
_cell.length_c   1.000
_cell.angle_alpha   90.00
_cell.angle_beta   90.00
_cell.angle_gamma   90.00
#
_symmetry.space_group_name_H-M   'P 1'
#
loop_
_entity.id
_entity.type
_entity.pdbx_description
1 polymer ?
#
loop_
_entity_poly.entity_id
_entity_poly.type
_entity_poly.pdbx_seq_one_letter_code
_entity_poly.pdbx_strand_id
1 'polypeptide(L)'
;MKSFILFVLATTFCFGQSATRQAFDTFKSELEAYQSNTANMQLKPADCKEYKLVYIVKGSNFQEIVIPTNASGLCTDLVRYDTSKKVAPAGESYDIKAIGNKYYAIRVDQNDGQVMQTWYYYMRK
;
A
#
# COMPACT_ATOMS: atom_id res chain seq x y z
N MET A 1 2.71 -58.04 4.83
CA MET A 1 2.96 -56.85 3.99
C MET A 1 2.47 -55.64 4.78
N LYS A 2 3.37 -54.70 5.08
CA LYS A 2 3.11 -53.51 5.91
C LYS A 2 2.49 -52.41 5.03
N SER A 3 1.25 -52.01 5.29
CA SER A 3 0.66 -50.81 4.70
C SER A 3 0.88 -49.64 5.65
N PHE A 4 1.80 -48.74 5.28
CA PHE A 4 1.88 -47.39 5.82
C PHE A 4 0.99 -46.49 4.94
N ILE A 5 -0.08 -45.96 5.51
CA ILE A 5 -0.85 -44.87 4.89
C ILE A 5 -0.24 -43.57 5.40
N LEU A 6 0.42 -42.83 4.51
CA LEU A 6 0.94 -41.49 4.76
C LEU A 6 -0.21 -40.51 4.97
N PHE A 7 -0.23 -39.88 6.15
CA PHE A 7 -0.87 -38.59 6.38
C PHE A 7 0.01 -37.52 5.72
N VAL A 8 -0.42 -36.97 4.57
CA VAL A 8 0.27 -35.82 3.96
C VAL A 8 -0.48 -34.55 4.34
N LEU A 9 0.24 -33.71 5.10
CA LEU A 9 -0.16 -32.41 5.62
C LEU A 9 -0.69 -31.49 4.51
N ALA A 10 -1.88 -30.93 4.74
CA ALA A 10 -2.40 -29.80 3.98
C ALA A 10 -2.64 -28.61 4.94
N THR A 11 -1.59 -27.92 5.40
CA THR A 11 -1.74 -26.73 6.27
C THR A 11 -0.62 -25.70 6.11
N THR A 12 -0.28 -25.24 4.90
CA THR A 12 0.81 -24.25 4.74
C THR A 12 0.48 -22.97 3.98
N PHE A 13 -0.78 -22.69 3.64
CA PHE A 13 -1.13 -21.45 2.90
C PHE A 13 -1.81 -20.34 3.70
N CYS A 14 -2.24 -20.57 4.96
CA CYS A 14 -2.95 -19.54 5.73
C CYS A 14 -2.07 -18.61 6.58
N PHE A 15 -0.77 -18.87 6.76
CA PHE A 15 0.07 -18.11 7.69
C PHE A 15 0.71 -16.84 7.10
N GLY A 16 0.85 -16.76 5.77
CA GLY A 16 1.51 -15.61 5.11
C GLY A 16 0.65 -14.34 5.07
N GLN A 17 -0.67 -14.48 4.90
CA GLN A 17 -1.58 -13.33 4.88
C GLN A 17 -1.87 -12.77 6.27
N SER A 18 -1.96 -13.61 7.31
CA SER A 18 -2.26 -13.15 8.67
C SER A 18 -1.15 -12.27 9.25
N ALA A 19 0.12 -12.68 9.10
CA ALA A 19 1.26 -11.89 9.56
C ALA A 19 1.42 -10.56 8.79
N THR A 20 1.26 -10.61 7.45
CA THR A 20 1.31 -9.40 6.60
C THR A 20 0.17 -8.43 6.92
N ARG A 21 -1.02 -8.95 7.22
CA ARG A 21 -2.16 -8.14 7.63
C ARG A 21 -1.94 -7.47 8.98
N GLN A 22 -1.46 -8.20 9.98
CA GLN A 22 -1.18 -7.64 11.30
C GLN A 22 -0.10 -6.54 11.26
N ALA A 23 0.94 -6.73 10.43
CA ALA A 23 1.96 -5.71 10.22
C ALA A 23 1.38 -4.46 9.54
N PHE A 24 0.46 -4.63 8.59
CA PHE A 24 -0.25 -3.53 7.96
C PHE A 24 -1.16 -2.78 8.94
N ASP A 25 -1.94 -3.49 9.77
CA ASP A 25 -2.84 -2.85 10.75
C ASP A 25 -2.03 -2.02 11.76
N THR A 26 -0.86 -2.52 12.17
CA THR A 26 0.10 -1.78 13.03
C THR A 26 0.59 -0.51 12.32
N PHE A 27 1.07 -0.64 11.09
CA PHE A 27 1.50 0.48 10.27
C PHE A 27 0.40 1.54 10.10
N LYS A 28 -0.84 1.11 9.83
CA LYS A 28 -1.99 2.01 9.65
C LYS A 28 -2.27 2.79 10.93
N SER A 29 -2.22 2.14 12.09
CA SER A 29 -2.36 2.81 13.38
C SER A 29 -1.25 3.84 13.63
N GLU A 30 0.01 3.52 13.31
CA GLU A 30 1.12 4.48 13.41
C GLU A 30 0.98 5.67 12.44
N LEU A 31 0.49 5.42 11.23
CA LEU A 31 0.22 6.44 10.23
C LEU A 31 -0.88 7.40 10.71
N GLU A 32 -1.98 6.87 11.23
CA GLU A 32 -3.10 7.64 11.76
C GLU A 32 -2.68 8.47 12.99
N ALA A 33 -1.91 7.87 13.90
CA ALA A 33 -1.33 8.57 15.04
C ALA A 33 -0.43 9.73 14.58
N TYR A 34 0.43 9.49 13.58
CA TYR A 34 1.30 10.53 13.05
C TYR A 34 0.52 11.66 12.36
N GLN A 35 -0.52 11.33 11.60
CA GLN A 35 -1.38 12.30 10.90
C GLN A 35 -2.23 13.14 11.87
N SER A 36 -2.70 12.54 12.97
CA SER A 36 -3.51 13.25 13.97
C SER A 36 -2.72 14.33 14.73
N ASN A 37 -1.39 14.22 14.75
CA ASN A 37 -0.52 15.26 15.29
C ASN A 37 -0.30 16.38 14.25
N THR A 38 -0.99 17.51 14.45
CA THR A 38 -0.99 18.66 13.52
C THR A 38 0.39 19.29 13.31
N ALA A 39 1.33 19.16 14.26
CA ALA A 39 2.70 19.63 14.09
C ALA A 39 3.43 18.86 12.98
N ASN A 40 3.14 17.56 12.82
CA ASN A 40 3.72 16.74 11.77
C ASN A 40 3.23 17.18 10.38
N MET A 41 1.97 17.62 10.28
CA MET A 41 1.37 18.05 9.00
C MET A 41 1.96 19.37 8.48
N GLN A 42 2.65 20.14 9.33
CA GLN A 42 3.38 21.34 8.93
C GLN A 42 4.79 21.04 8.42
N LEU A 43 5.30 19.81 8.64
CA LEU A 43 6.60 19.40 8.13
C LEU A 43 6.55 19.29 6.61
N LYS A 44 7.55 19.88 5.96
CA LYS A 44 7.71 19.74 4.51
C LYS A 44 8.00 18.28 4.16
N PRO A 45 7.42 17.75 3.08
CA PRO A 45 7.79 16.43 2.58
C PRO A 45 9.29 16.38 2.25
N ALA A 46 9.90 15.22 2.46
CA ALA A 46 11.28 14.96 2.07
C ALA A 46 11.38 14.76 0.54
N ASP A 47 12.60 14.59 0.01
CA ASP A 47 12.77 14.27 -1.40
C ASP A 47 12.17 12.89 -1.73
N CYS A 48 11.56 12.73 -2.90
CA CYS A 48 10.91 11.47 -3.28
C CYS A 48 11.85 10.25 -3.25
N LYS A 49 13.17 10.45 -3.39
CA LYS A 49 14.20 9.39 -3.33
C LYS A 49 14.36 8.81 -1.92
N GLU A 50 13.98 9.59 -0.91
CA GLU A 50 14.04 9.20 0.50
C GLU A 50 12.90 8.27 0.91
N TYR A 51 11.91 8.05 0.05
CA TYR A 51 10.77 7.18 0.35
C TYR A 51 10.93 5.78 -0.27
N LYS A 52 10.44 4.77 0.44
CA LYS A 52 10.29 3.39 -0.05
C LYS A 52 8.84 2.96 0.00
N LEU A 53 8.37 2.22 -1.01
CA LEU A 53 7.06 1.58 -0.98
C LEU A 53 7.06 0.48 0.09
N VAL A 54 6.16 0.58 1.06
CA VAL A 54 6.07 -0.37 2.19
C VAL A 54 4.82 -1.24 2.11
N TYR A 55 3.71 -0.72 1.61
CA TYR A 55 2.47 -1.48 1.46
C TYR A 55 1.72 -1.07 0.19
N ILE A 56 1.13 -2.05 -0.48
CA ILE A 56 0.08 -1.84 -1.49
C ILE A 56 -1.18 -2.46 -0.92
N VAL A 57 -2.28 -1.71 -0.89
CA VAL A 57 -3.55 -2.19 -0.35
C VAL A 57 -4.65 -1.96 -1.37
N LYS A 58 -5.28 -3.06 -1.81
CA LYS A 58 -6.45 -2.98 -2.70
C LYS A 58 -7.72 -3.13 -1.88
N GLY A 59 -8.62 -2.18 -2.03
CA GLY A 59 -9.87 -2.05 -1.29
C GLY A 59 -11.09 -2.00 -2.19
N SER A 60 -12.12 -2.77 -1.84
CA SER A 60 -13.49 -2.63 -2.37
C SER A 60 -14.48 -3.05 -1.28
N ASN A 61 -15.57 -2.31 -1.11
CA ASN A 61 -16.66 -2.66 -0.19
C ASN A 61 -16.18 -3.14 1.19
N PHE A 62 -15.28 -2.37 1.82
CA PHE A 62 -14.69 -2.64 3.15
C PHE A 62 -13.76 -3.87 3.25
N GLN A 63 -13.45 -4.54 2.13
CA GLN A 63 -12.45 -5.59 2.07
C GLN A 63 -11.12 -5.02 1.59
N GLU A 64 -10.08 -5.11 2.42
CA GLU A 64 -8.72 -4.70 2.10
C GLU A 64 -7.82 -5.94 1.92
N ILE A 65 -7.11 -6.00 0.79
CA ILE A 65 -6.10 -7.02 0.50
C ILE A 65 -4.74 -6.33 0.48
N VAL A 66 -3.84 -6.77 1.36
CA VAL A 66 -2.44 -6.32 1.35
C VAL A 66 -1.68 -7.11 0.30
N ILE A 67 -1.16 -6.41 -0.70
CA ILE A 67 -0.44 -6.97 -1.83
C ILE A 67 1.06 -6.86 -1.53
N PRO A 68 1.86 -7.92 -1.76
CA PRO A 68 3.32 -7.85 -1.67
C PRO A 68 3.85 -6.72 -2.55
N THR A 69 4.75 -5.90 -2.01
CA THR A 69 5.31 -4.79 -2.77
C THR A 69 6.47 -5.27 -3.64
N ASN A 70 6.50 -4.83 -4.90
CA ASN A 70 7.74 -4.74 -5.64
C ASN A 70 8.41 -3.41 -5.26
N ALA A 71 9.74 -3.34 -5.28
CA ALA A 71 10.48 -2.15 -4.88
C ALA A 71 10.31 -1.01 -5.92
N SER A 72 9.14 -0.38 -5.99
CA SER A 72 8.98 0.89 -6.70
C SER A 72 9.42 2.04 -5.80
N GLY A 73 10.06 3.05 -6.41
CA GLY A 73 10.42 4.28 -5.75
C GLY A 73 9.34 5.33 -5.95
N LEU A 74 9.06 6.14 -4.92
CA LEU A 74 8.03 7.18 -4.97
C LEU A 74 8.22 8.13 -6.17
N CYS A 75 9.45 8.47 -6.55
CA CYS A 75 9.69 9.34 -7.71
C CYS A 75 9.12 8.78 -9.01
N THR A 76 9.23 7.46 -9.22
CA THR A 76 8.71 6.80 -10.41
C THR A 76 7.18 6.85 -10.44
N ASP A 77 6.56 6.56 -9.30
CA ASP A 77 5.10 6.57 -9.19
C ASP A 77 4.52 7.99 -9.27
N LEU A 78 5.22 9.00 -8.74
CA LEU A 78 4.85 10.41 -8.94
C LEU A 78 4.86 10.81 -10.41
N VAL A 79 5.82 10.33 -11.21
CA VAL A 79 5.84 10.59 -12.66
C VAL A 79 4.71 9.87 -13.38
N ARG A 80 4.42 8.62 -12.99
CA ARG A 80 3.33 7.82 -13.55
C ARG A 80 1.97 8.51 -13.32
N TYR A 81 1.77 9.04 -12.12
CA TYR A 81 0.55 9.73 -11.71
C TYR A 81 0.71 11.26 -11.79
N ASP A 82 1.49 11.77 -12.74
CA ASP A 82 1.61 13.22 -12.97
C ASP A 82 0.52 13.69 -13.95
N THR A 83 -0.47 14.43 -13.44
CA THR A 83 -1.61 14.93 -14.26
C THR A 83 -1.15 15.97 -15.26
N SER A 84 -0.08 16.71 -14.95
CA SER A 84 0.47 17.73 -15.84
C SER A 84 1.05 17.14 -17.13
N LYS A 85 1.41 15.85 -17.10
CA LYS A 85 2.01 15.14 -18.23
C LYS A 85 1.01 14.31 -19.03
N LYS A 86 -0.28 14.26 -18.64
CA LYS A 86 -1.33 13.43 -19.27
C LYS A 86 -0.94 11.93 -19.39
N VAL A 87 -0.11 11.43 -18.48
CA VAL A 87 0.39 10.02 -18.49
C VAL A 87 -0.47 9.10 -17.62
N ALA A 88 -1.43 9.66 -16.89
CA ALA A 88 -2.41 8.89 -16.13
C ALA A 88 -3.07 7.83 -17.01
N PRO A 89 -3.10 6.55 -16.60
CA PRO A 89 -3.81 5.51 -17.35
C PRO A 89 -5.27 5.89 -17.53
N ALA A 90 -5.81 5.67 -18.74
CA ALA A 90 -7.20 6.00 -19.06
C ALA A 90 -8.16 5.23 -18.14
N GLY A 91 -9.14 5.93 -17.55
CA GLY A 91 -10.12 5.33 -16.63
C GLY A 91 -9.69 5.27 -15.16
N GLU A 92 -8.49 5.75 -14.83
CA GLU A 92 -8.01 5.88 -13.45
C GLU A 92 -8.09 7.35 -12.97
N SER A 93 -8.61 7.57 -11.76
CA SER A 93 -8.41 8.82 -11.02
C SER A 93 -7.51 8.55 -9.82
N TYR A 94 -6.78 9.55 -9.35
CA TYR A 94 -5.88 9.35 -8.22
C TYR A 94 -5.75 10.59 -7.34
N ASP A 95 -5.34 10.35 -6.10
CA ASP A 95 -5.03 11.35 -5.09
C ASP A 95 -3.62 11.08 -4.53
N ILE A 96 -2.81 12.13 -4.43
CA ILE A 96 -1.40 12.06 -4.05
C ILE A 96 -1.21 12.95 -2.83
N LYS A 97 -0.80 12.36 -1.71
CA LYS A 97 -0.71 13.07 -0.44
C LYS A 97 0.58 12.77 0.31
N ALA A 98 1.34 13.83 0.59
CA ALA A 98 2.36 13.81 1.63
C ALA A 98 1.70 13.90 3.01
N ILE A 99 2.21 13.13 3.97
CA ILE A 99 1.75 13.15 5.35
C ILE A 99 2.99 13.46 6.20
N GLY A 100 3.17 14.76 6.45
CA GLY A 100 4.38 15.33 7.03
C GLY A 100 5.64 14.99 6.22
N ASN A 101 6.75 14.74 6.94
CA ASN A 101 8.01 14.33 6.33
C ASN A 101 8.24 12.82 6.34
N LYS A 102 7.36 12.03 6.98
CA LYS A 102 7.59 10.60 7.24
C LYS A 102 6.88 9.69 6.26
N TYR A 103 5.66 10.05 5.83
CA TYR A 103 4.83 9.18 5.01
C TYR A 103 4.37 9.86 3.73
N TYR A 104 4.06 9.02 2.76
CA TYR A 104 3.46 9.43 1.49
C TYR A 104 2.42 8.39 1.09
N ALA A 105 1.30 8.82 0.52
CA ALA A 105 0.26 7.93 0.03
C ALA A 105 -0.19 8.34 -1.37
N ILE A 106 -0.40 7.34 -2.22
CA ILE A 106 -1.07 7.52 -3.52
C ILE A 106 -2.30 6.61 -3.50
N ARG A 107 -3.49 7.20 -3.65
CA ARG A 107 -4.74 6.48 -3.89
C ARG A 107 -5.02 6.47 -5.37
N VAL A 108 -5.34 5.32 -5.93
CA VAL A 108 -5.77 5.16 -7.33
C VAL A 108 -7.15 4.52 -7.32
N ASP A 109 -8.13 5.22 -7.86
CA ASP A 109 -9.48 4.73 -8.07
C ASP A 109 -9.59 4.24 -9.52
N GLN A 110 -9.87 2.95 -9.70
CA GLN A 110 -10.08 2.34 -11.01
C GLN A 110 -11.58 2.21 -11.29
N ASN A 111 -12.05 2.77 -12.41
CA ASN A 111 -13.45 2.67 -12.85
C ASN A 111 -13.60 1.58 -13.91
N ASP A 112 -13.61 0.32 -13.49
CA ASP A 112 -13.85 -0.84 -14.38
C ASP A 112 -15.10 -1.61 -13.95
N GLY A 113 -16.23 -0.89 -13.81
CA GLY A 113 -17.53 -1.46 -13.42
C GLY A 113 -17.70 -1.77 -11.91
N GLN A 114 -16.63 -1.75 -11.12
CA GLN A 114 -16.64 -1.68 -9.65
C GLN A 114 -15.62 -0.64 -9.18
N VAL A 115 -15.99 0.17 -8.18
CA VAL A 115 -15.06 1.15 -7.57
C VAL A 115 -14.04 0.37 -6.74
N MET A 116 -12.89 0.11 -7.35
CA MET A 116 -11.73 -0.51 -6.70
C MET A 116 -10.70 0.56 -6.40
N GLN A 117 -10.32 0.68 -5.13
CA GLN A 117 -9.29 1.62 -4.69
C GLN A 117 -7.98 0.87 -4.45
N THR A 118 -6.87 1.38 -4.97
CA THR A 118 -5.54 0.88 -4.65
C THR A 118 -4.75 1.97 -3.95
N TRP A 119 -4.26 1.66 -2.76
CA TRP A 119 -3.43 2.54 -1.95
C TRP A 119 -1.98 2.08 -2.01
N TYR A 120 -1.09 3.00 -2.35
CA TYR A 120 0.36 2.81 -2.30
C TYR A 120 0.88 3.64 -1.14
N TYR A 121 1.38 2.97 -0.09
CA TYR A 121 1.93 3.61 1.08
C TYR A 121 3.44 3.59 1.06
N TYR A 122 4.04 4.77 1.19
CA TYR A 122 5.48 4.96 1.26
C TYR A 122 5.88 5.48 2.62
N MET A 123 7.04 5.02 3.09
CA MET A 123 7.67 5.50 4.32
C MET A 123 9.07 6.00 3.99
N ARG A 124 9.48 7.09 4.64
CA ARG A 124 10.86 7.56 4.59
C ARG A 124 11.81 6.47 5.09
N LYS A 125 12.92 6.28 4.36
CA LYS A 125 13.97 5.30 4.64
C LYS A 125 14.78 5.69 5.88
#